data_AF-A0AA41VPM8-F1
#
_entry.id   AF-A0AA41VPM8-F1
#
_cell.length_a   1.000
_cell.length_b   1.000
_cell.length_c   1.000
_cell.angle_alpha   90.00
_cell.angle_beta   90.00
_cell.angle_gamma   90.00
#
_symmetry.space_group_name_H-M   'P 1'
#
loop_
_entity.id
_entity.type
_entity.pdbx_description
1 polymer ?
#
loop_
_entity_poly.entity_id
_entity_poly.type
_entity_poly.pdbx_seq_one_letter_code
_entity_poly.pdbx_strand_id
1 'polypeptide(L)'
;MNSCLSYVLFVWSTNVLYCDSVHFTLQISSLAKSIRVLASMEEPIGQVLKKTELADGLILEKTSSPLGVLLIVFESRPDALVQIASLAVRSGNGLLLKGGKEAKRSNAILHKVITGAIPDTVGSKLIGLVTSREEIPDLLQLDDVIDLVIPRGSNKLVSQIKEATKIPVLGHSGM
;
A
#
# COMPACT_ATOMS: atom_id res chain seq x y z
N MET A 1 5.92 -10.73 11.04
CA MET A 1 5.38 -9.42 10.59
C MET A 1 5.68 -8.28 11.57
N ASN A 2 5.52 -8.45 12.89
CA ASN A 2 5.91 -7.44 13.91
C ASN A 2 7.38 -7.00 13.82
N SER A 3 8.28 -7.90 13.40
CA SER A 3 9.71 -7.61 13.17
C SER A 3 9.95 -6.75 11.92
N CYS A 4 9.14 -6.89 10.87
CA CYS A 4 9.31 -6.17 9.61
C CYS A 4 8.99 -4.67 9.77
N LEU A 5 7.87 -4.35 10.42
CA LEU A 5 7.54 -2.95 10.78
C LEU A 5 8.53 -2.37 11.80
N SER A 6 9.03 -3.16 12.75
CA SER A 6 10.06 -2.70 13.71
C SER A 6 11.41 -2.39 13.05
N TYR A 7 11.81 -3.15 12.03
CA TYR A 7 13.04 -2.90 11.26
C TYR A 7 12.92 -1.68 10.35
N VAL A 8 11.75 -1.49 9.73
CA VAL A 8 11.43 -0.23 9.07
C VAL A 8 11.65 0.91 10.05
N LEU A 9 11.03 0.86 11.22
CA LEU A 9 11.16 1.90 12.25
C LEU A 9 12.60 2.19 12.71
N PHE A 10 13.52 1.22 12.69
CA PHE A 10 14.92 1.39 13.07
C PHE A 10 15.75 2.12 12.01
N VAL A 11 15.52 1.86 10.71
CA VAL A 11 16.27 2.52 9.62
C VAL A 11 15.90 4.01 9.51
N TRP A 12 14.67 4.38 9.88
CA TRP A 12 14.19 5.77 9.80
C TRP A 12 14.67 6.69 10.91
N SER A 13 15.31 6.19 11.99
CA SER A 13 15.82 7.04 13.07
C SER A 13 17.22 7.59 12.83
N THR A 14 18.01 7.02 11.91
CA THR A 14 19.45 7.32 11.80
C THR A 14 19.92 7.96 10.50
N ASN A 15 19.10 8.03 9.43
CA ASN A 15 19.56 8.59 8.15
C ASN A 15 18.46 9.30 7.34
N VAL A 16 18.30 10.61 7.55
CA VAL A 16 17.75 11.53 6.54
C VAL A 16 18.48 12.86 6.65
N LEU A 17 19.39 13.14 5.70
CA LEU A 17 20.01 14.45 5.49
C LEU A 17 19.72 14.95 4.07
N TYR A 18 19.53 16.28 3.99
CA TYR A 18 19.44 17.18 2.83
C TYR A 18 18.10 17.31 2.06
N CYS A 19 17.29 18.32 2.42
CA CYS A 19 17.17 19.61 1.71
C CYS A 19 16.15 20.52 2.44
N ASP A 20 16.43 21.82 2.53
CA ASP A 20 15.78 22.83 3.37
C ASP A 20 14.25 22.93 3.26
N SER A 21 13.57 22.84 4.42
CA SER A 21 12.36 23.58 4.84
C SER A 21 11.77 22.87 6.05
N VAL A 22 11.67 23.53 7.20
CA VAL A 22 11.08 23.00 8.46
C VAL A 22 9.73 22.30 8.23
N HIS A 23 8.98 22.69 7.18
CA HIS A 23 7.73 22.08 6.76
C HIS A 23 7.84 20.61 6.30
N PHE A 24 8.93 20.22 5.62
CA PHE A 24 9.13 18.86 5.13
C PHE A 24 9.55 17.90 6.27
N THR A 25 10.39 18.38 7.19
CA THR A 25 10.80 17.62 8.38
C THR A 25 9.63 17.30 9.31
N LEU A 26 8.70 18.26 9.49
CA LEU A 26 7.46 18.05 10.24
C LEU A 26 6.53 17.02 9.56
N GLN A 27 6.50 16.98 8.23
CA GLN A 27 5.72 15.98 7.50
C GLN A 27 6.30 14.58 7.66
N ILE A 28 7.63 14.41 7.57
CA ILE A 28 8.29 13.11 7.77
C ILE A 28 8.07 12.59 9.19
N SER A 29 8.20 13.44 10.22
CA SER A 29 7.99 13.02 11.60
C SER A 29 6.54 12.57 11.86
N SER A 30 5.57 13.28 11.26
CA SER A 30 4.16 12.90 11.26
C SER A 30 3.94 11.54 10.58
N LEU A 31 4.48 11.32 9.38
CA LEU A 31 4.40 10.05 8.66
C LEU A 31 5.01 8.89 9.46
N ALA A 32 6.18 9.10 10.06
CA ALA A 32 6.82 8.11 10.91
C ALA A 32 5.98 7.79 12.15
N LYS A 33 5.35 8.80 12.77
CA LYS A 33 4.41 8.59 13.89
C LYS A 33 3.20 7.78 13.44
N SER A 34 2.60 8.09 12.29
CA SER A 34 1.47 7.33 11.75
C SER A 34 1.81 5.86 11.49
N ILE A 35 3.01 5.58 10.94
CA ILE A 35 3.48 4.20 10.75
C ILE A 35 3.66 3.48 12.10
N ARG A 36 4.20 4.15 13.13
CA ARG A 36 4.32 3.56 14.47
C ARG A 36 2.95 3.20 15.06
N VAL A 37 1.97 4.09 14.92
CA VAL A 37 0.60 3.83 15.35
C VAL A 37 0.05 2.62 14.61
N LEU A 38 0.18 2.57 13.28
CA LEU A 38 -0.27 1.42 12.48
C LEU A 38 0.40 0.10 12.90
N ALA A 39 1.70 0.14 13.22
CA ALA A 39 2.45 -1.03 13.70
C ALA A 39 1.94 -1.54 15.05
N SER A 40 1.43 -0.65 15.91
CA SER A 40 0.86 -1.00 17.21
C SER A 40 -0.59 -1.49 17.18
N MET A 41 -1.28 -1.38 16.05
CA MET A 41 -2.65 -1.89 15.91
C MET A 41 -2.66 -3.41 15.98
N GLU A 42 -3.82 -4.00 16.30
CA GLU A 42 -4.01 -5.45 16.30
C GLU A 42 -3.68 -6.08 14.93
N GLU A 43 -3.26 -7.35 14.93
CA GLU A 43 -2.93 -8.09 13.71
C GLU A 43 -4.18 -8.26 12.83
N PRO A 44 -4.25 -7.66 11.63
CA PRO A 44 -5.48 -7.73 10.84
C PRO A 44 -5.67 -9.07 10.11
N ILE A 45 -4.64 -9.91 10.01
CA ILE A 45 -4.67 -11.16 9.24
C ILE A 45 -4.87 -12.38 10.15
N GLY A 46 -5.65 -13.35 9.69
CA GLY A 46 -5.91 -14.59 10.42
C GLY A 46 -6.90 -14.45 11.58
N GLN A 47 -7.60 -13.31 11.68
CA GLN A 47 -8.58 -13.07 12.73
C GLN A 47 -9.87 -13.85 12.42
N VAL A 48 -10.37 -14.59 13.41
CA VAL A 48 -11.67 -15.25 13.32
C VAL A 48 -12.77 -14.20 13.47
N LEU A 49 -13.45 -13.91 12.36
CA LEU A 49 -14.51 -12.90 12.29
C LEU A 49 -15.87 -13.48 12.68
N LYS A 50 -16.09 -14.76 12.38
CA LYS A 50 -17.33 -15.49 12.72
C LYS A 50 -17.04 -16.98 12.81
N LYS A 51 -17.65 -17.64 13.79
CA LYS A 51 -17.59 -19.10 13.95
C LYS A 51 -18.98 -19.62 14.25
N THR A 52 -19.43 -20.64 13.55
CA THR A 52 -20.77 -21.21 13.72
C THR A 52 -20.74 -22.70 13.42
N GLU A 53 -21.33 -23.52 14.28
CA GLU A 53 -21.57 -24.94 14.02
C GLU A 53 -22.85 -25.08 13.19
N LEU A 54 -22.76 -25.73 12.03
CA LEU A 54 -23.89 -25.91 11.10
C LEU A 54 -24.62 -27.23 11.32
N ALA A 55 -23.90 -28.24 11.81
CA ALA A 55 -24.36 -29.58 12.18
C ALA A 55 -23.30 -30.20 13.10
N ASP A 56 -23.60 -31.34 13.74
CA ASP A 56 -22.69 -32.03 14.66
C ASP A 56 -21.27 -32.19 14.08
N GLY A 57 -20.32 -31.42 14.62
CA GLY A 57 -18.91 -31.43 14.21
C GLY A 57 -18.58 -30.65 12.93
N LEU A 58 -19.56 -30.05 12.24
CA LEU A 58 -19.36 -29.21 11.06
C LEU A 58 -19.26 -27.73 11.44
N ILE A 59 -18.03 -27.25 11.59
CA ILE A 59 -17.75 -25.86 12.01
C ILE A 59 -17.44 -25.00 10.79
N LEU A 60 -18.26 -23.96 10.57
CA LEU A 60 -17.98 -22.89 9.62
C LEU A 60 -17.24 -21.76 10.32
N GLU A 61 -16.03 -21.46 9.85
CA GLU A 61 -15.22 -20.35 10.34
C GLU A 61 -14.94 -19.36 9.22
N LYS A 62 -15.19 -18.07 9.48
CA LYS A 62 -14.81 -16.97 8.61
C LYS A 62 -13.59 -16.30 9.21
N THR A 63 -12.45 -16.38 8.52
CA THR A 63 -11.19 -15.77 8.92
C THR A 63 -10.81 -14.61 8.00
N SER A 64 -10.06 -13.63 8.49
CA SER A 64 -9.46 -12.59 7.66
C SER A 64 -8.23 -13.11 6.91
N SER A 65 -8.05 -12.67 5.67
CA SER A 65 -6.92 -13.00 4.81
C SER A 65 -6.54 -11.76 4.00
N PRO A 66 -5.27 -11.61 3.56
CA PRO A 66 -4.90 -10.60 2.58
C PRO A 66 -5.74 -10.74 1.31
N LEU A 67 -5.91 -9.63 0.59
CA LEU A 67 -6.59 -9.61 -0.70
C LEU A 67 -5.71 -10.21 -1.80
N GLY A 68 -4.39 -9.98 -1.72
CA GLY A 68 -3.42 -10.43 -2.70
C GLY A 68 -2.55 -9.27 -3.18
N VAL A 69 -2.59 -8.96 -4.48
CA VAL A 69 -1.83 -7.89 -5.14
C VAL A 69 -2.72 -6.68 -5.41
N LEU A 70 -2.28 -5.52 -4.92
CA LEU A 70 -2.97 -4.25 -5.09
C LEU A 70 -2.28 -3.40 -6.15
N LEU A 71 -3.05 -2.79 -7.05
CA LEU A 71 -2.59 -1.69 -7.90
C LEU A 71 -3.18 -0.37 -7.43
N ILE A 72 -2.34 0.54 -6.95
CA ILE A 72 -2.81 1.81 -6.39
C ILE A 72 -2.26 2.97 -7.22
N VAL A 73 -3.18 3.71 -7.84
CA VAL A 73 -2.86 4.86 -8.71
C VAL A 73 -3.31 6.13 -8.02
N PHE A 74 -2.40 7.06 -7.74
CA PHE A 74 -2.70 8.27 -6.98
C PHE A 74 -2.09 9.54 -7.56
N GLU A 75 -2.79 10.66 -7.37
CA GLU A 75 -2.34 12.00 -7.80
C GLU A 75 -1.37 12.63 -6.78
N SER A 76 -0.73 13.75 -7.15
CA SER A 76 0.47 14.37 -6.56
C SER A 76 0.47 14.55 -5.02
N ARG A 77 0.77 13.47 -4.30
CA ARG A 77 0.85 13.41 -2.82
C ARG A 77 1.90 12.37 -2.39
N PRO A 78 3.18 12.75 -2.20
CA PRO A 78 4.24 11.80 -1.83
C PRO A 78 4.03 11.19 -0.43
N ASP A 79 3.30 11.88 0.45
CA ASP A 79 2.83 11.38 1.75
C ASP A 79 1.91 10.15 1.59
N ALA A 80 1.08 10.12 0.55
CA ALA A 80 0.19 9.00 0.28
C ALA A 80 0.97 7.71 0.00
N LEU A 81 2.12 7.79 -0.69
CA LEU A 81 2.96 6.62 -0.98
C LEU A 81 3.33 5.86 0.30
N VAL A 82 3.80 6.59 1.31
CA VAL A 82 4.25 6.02 2.59
C VAL A 82 3.10 5.37 3.35
N GLN A 83 1.93 6.01 3.36
CA GLN A 83 0.72 5.49 4.01
C GLN A 83 0.22 4.22 3.30
N ILE A 84 0.14 4.26 1.97
CA ILE A 84 -0.30 3.13 1.15
C ILE A 84 0.63 1.94 1.32
N ALA A 85 1.95 2.15 1.24
CA ALA A 85 2.95 1.10 1.41
C ALA A 85 2.88 0.47 2.81
N SER A 86 2.78 1.29 3.86
CA SER A 86 2.72 0.77 5.23
C SER A 86 1.43 -0.04 5.50
N LEU A 87 0.29 0.39 4.94
CA LEU A 87 -0.96 -0.37 4.99
C LEU A 87 -0.89 -1.68 4.23
N ALA A 88 -0.32 -1.69 3.01
CA ALA A 88 -0.16 -2.90 2.22
C ALA A 88 0.68 -3.94 2.97
N VAL A 89 1.82 -3.55 3.55
CA VAL A 89 2.65 -4.42 4.38
C VAL A 89 1.89 -4.90 5.63
N ARG A 90 1.18 -4.01 6.33
CA ARG A 90 0.44 -4.37 7.55
C ARG A 90 -0.68 -5.37 7.27
N SER A 91 -1.31 -5.27 6.10
CA SER A 91 -2.41 -6.13 5.65
C SER A 91 -1.94 -7.31 4.78
N GLY A 92 -0.63 -7.54 4.68
CA GLY A 92 -0.02 -8.69 3.99
C GLY A 92 -0.28 -8.72 2.48
N ASN A 93 -0.51 -7.57 1.86
CA ASN A 93 -0.74 -7.45 0.44
C ASN A 93 0.55 -7.09 -0.32
N GLY A 94 0.70 -7.65 -1.52
CA GLY A 94 1.64 -7.16 -2.52
C GLY A 94 1.16 -5.83 -3.09
N LEU A 95 2.08 -4.95 -3.50
CA LEU A 95 1.71 -3.60 -3.91
C LEU A 95 2.46 -3.16 -5.18
N LEU A 96 1.69 -2.82 -6.21
CA LEU A 96 2.12 -1.97 -7.32
C LEU A 96 1.55 -0.58 -7.11
N LEU A 97 2.39 0.45 -7.21
CA LEU A 97 1.98 1.82 -6.96
C LEU A 97 2.42 2.75 -8.09
N LYS A 98 1.51 3.63 -8.50
CA LYS A 98 1.78 4.71 -9.46
C LYS A 98 1.41 6.05 -8.85
N GLY A 99 2.42 6.84 -8.51
CA GLY A 99 2.23 8.23 -8.10
C GLY A 99 2.17 9.19 -9.29
N GLY A 100 1.67 10.40 -9.03
CA GLY A 100 1.65 11.51 -9.98
C GLY A 100 3.05 11.87 -10.50
N LYS A 101 3.13 12.30 -11.77
CA LYS A 101 4.40 12.63 -12.45
C LYS A 101 5.18 13.76 -11.77
N GLU A 102 4.47 14.72 -11.19
CA GLU A 102 5.06 15.89 -10.51
C GLU A 102 5.91 15.49 -9.30
N ALA A 103 5.60 14.35 -8.67
CA ALA A 103 6.29 13.84 -7.48
C ALA A 103 7.27 12.69 -7.81
N LYS A 104 7.66 12.49 -9.09
CA LYS A 104 8.47 11.34 -9.52
C LYS A 104 9.74 11.14 -8.70
N ARG A 105 10.51 12.21 -8.46
CA ARG A 105 11.76 12.15 -7.68
C ARG A 105 11.51 11.76 -6.23
N SER A 106 10.52 12.39 -5.58
CA SER A 106 10.14 12.08 -4.20
C SER A 106 9.64 10.64 -4.05
N ASN A 107 8.82 10.19 -5.00
CA ASN A 107 8.30 8.82 -5.01
C ASN A 107 9.44 7.79 -5.13
N ALA A 108 10.42 8.03 -5.99
CA ALA A 108 11.56 7.14 -6.16
C ALA A 108 12.43 7.05 -4.88
N ILE A 109 12.68 8.19 -4.22
CA ILE A 109 13.45 8.22 -2.97
C ILE A 109 12.69 7.49 -1.86
N LEU A 110 11.40 7.80 -1.67
CA LEU A 110 10.58 7.16 -0.63
C LEU A 110 10.42 5.66 -0.87
N HIS A 111 10.20 5.24 -2.12
CA HIS A 111 10.15 3.83 -2.49
C HIS A 111 11.44 3.11 -2.15
N LYS A 112 12.61 3.71 -2.47
CA LYS A 112 13.92 3.15 -2.12
C LYS A 112 14.09 2.99 -0.61
N VAL A 113 13.70 3.99 0.19
CA VAL A 113 13.82 3.92 1.65
C VAL A 113 12.91 2.84 2.22
N ILE A 114 11.65 2.76 1.77
CA ILE A 114 10.69 1.76 2.25
C ILE A 114 11.13 0.34 1.89
N THR A 115 11.52 0.12 0.63
CA THR A 115 11.96 -1.21 0.17
C THR A 115 13.28 -1.64 0.80
N GLY A 116 14.22 -0.71 1.02
CA GLY A 116 15.46 -0.98 1.75
C GLY A 116 15.25 -1.30 3.24
N ALA A 117 14.06 -1.03 3.77
CA ALA A 117 13.68 -1.35 5.14
C ALA A 117 12.92 -2.69 5.27
N ILE A 118 12.49 -3.29 4.15
CA ILE A 118 11.86 -4.61 4.13
C ILE A 118 12.98 -5.66 4.25
N PRO A 119 12.91 -6.61 5.19
CA PRO A 119 13.92 -7.65 5.34
C PRO A 119 13.88 -8.59 4.14
N ASP A 120 15.06 -9.09 3.74
CA ASP A 120 15.22 -9.94 2.55
C ASP A 120 14.34 -11.19 2.58
N THR A 121 13.99 -11.69 3.76
CA THR A 121 13.10 -12.86 3.96
C THR A 121 11.67 -12.66 3.46
N VAL A 122 11.22 -11.41 3.34
CA VAL A 122 9.89 -11.06 2.83
C VAL A 122 9.90 -10.86 1.30
N GLY A 123 11.08 -10.66 0.72
CA GLY A 123 11.29 -10.48 -0.71
C GLY A 123 11.31 -9.01 -1.13
N SER A 124 12.36 -8.64 -1.89
CA SER A 124 12.60 -7.28 -2.38
C SER A 124 11.55 -6.74 -3.36
N LYS A 125 10.68 -7.62 -3.87
CA LYS A 125 9.65 -7.30 -4.87
C LYS A 125 8.25 -7.11 -4.27
N LEU A 126 8.10 -7.09 -2.94
CA LEU A 126 6.79 -6.89 -2.30
C LEU A 126 6.12 -5.57 -2.73
N ILE A 127 6.92 -4.53 -2.97
CA ILE A 127 6.45 -3.19 -3.32
C ILE A 127 7.13 -2.71 -4.60
N GLY A 128 6.38 -2.60 -5.69
CA GLY A 128 6.84 -2.12 -6.99
C GLY A 128 6.36 -0.70 -7.30
N LEU A 129 7.29 0.19 -7.70
CA LEU A 129 6.96 1.53 -8.17
C LEU A 129 6.87 1.55 -9.70
N VAL A 130 5.66 1.77 -10.21
CA VAL A 130 5.41 1.96 -11.64
C VAL A 130 5.87 3.36 -12.03
N THR A 131 6.75 3.47 -13.04
CA THR A 131 7.40 4.75 -13.36
C THR A 131 6.81 5.43 -14.59
N SER A 132 6.37 4.66 -15.60
CA SER A 132 5.67 5.20 -16.77
C SER A 132 4.16 5.21 -16.57
N ARG A 133 3.49 6.16 -17.22
CA ARG A 133 2.01 6.15 -17.33
C ARG A 133 1.55 5.13 -18.37
N GLU A 134 2.39 4.84 -19.35
CA GLU A 134 2.09 3.95 -20.47
C GLU A 134 2.00 2.48 -20.05
N GLU A 135 2.57 2.13 -18.89
CA GLU A 135 2.45 0.79 -18.29
C GLU A 135 1.06 0.55 -17.67
N ILE A 136 0.28 1.60 -17.38
CA ILE A 136 -1.00 1.48 -16.66
C ILE A 136 -2.05 0.70 -17.46
N PRO A 137 -2.30 0.97 -18.76
CA PRO A 137 -3.21 0.18 -19.56
C PRO A 137 -2.92 -1.32 -19.52
N ASP A 138 -1.65 -1.71 -19.64
CA ASP A 138 -1.23 -3.12 -19.62
C ASP A 138 -1.47 -3.75 -18.25
N LEU A 139 -1.09 -3.07 -17.17
CA LEU A 139 -1.36 -3.52 -15.80
C LEU A 139 -2.85 -3.69 -15.54
N LEU A 140 -3.69 -2.82 -16.10
CA LEU A 140 -5.15 -2.91 -15.96
C LEU A 140 -5.78 -4.10 -16.69
N GLN A 141 -5.02 -4.83 -17.53
CA GLN A 141 -5.48 -6.08 -18.15
C GLN A 141 -5.12 -7.33 -17.36
N LEU A 142 -4.34 -7.23 -16.28
CA LEU A 142 -3.84 -8.37 -15.51
C LEU A 142 -4.83 -8.79 -14.41
N ASP A 143 -6.07 -9.12 -14.77
CA ASP A 143 -7.11 -9.58 -13.83
C ASP A 143 -6.91 -11.00 -13.30
N ASP A 144 -5.87 -11.68 -13.78
CA ASP A 144 -5.35 -12.96 -13.28
C ASP A 144 -4.23 -12.81 -12.23
N VAL A 145 -3.66 -11.60 -12.09
CA VAL A 145 -2.53 -11.32 -11.19
C VAL A 145 -2.83 -10.21 -10.18
N ILE A 146 -3.61 -9.20 -10.55
CA ILE A 146 -3.94 -8.06 -9.68
C ILE A 146 -5.35 -8.23 -9.15
N ASP A 147 -5.48 -8.31 -7.83
CA ASP A 147 -6.75 -8.61 -7.15
C ASP A 147 -7.63 -7.36 -6.94
N LEU A 148 -7.01 -6.17 -6.85
CA LEU A 148 -7.75 -4.93 -6.60
C LEU A 148 -7.02 -3.69 -7.12
N VAL A 149 -7.76 -2.80 -7.79
CA VAL A 149 -7.29 -1.45 -8.16
C VAL A 149 -7.90 -0.40 -7.24
N ILE A 150 -7.07 0.52 -6.73
CA ILE A 150 -7.52 1.64 -5.89
C ILE A 150 -7.07 2.97 -6.52
N PRO A 151 -7.95 3.65 -7.28
CA PRO A 151 -7.70 5.02 -7.74
C PRO A 151 -7.87 6.02 -6.59
N ARG A 152 -6.88 6.88 -6.37
CA ARG A 152 -6.89 7.95 -5.35
C ARG A 152 -6.61 9.29 -6.00
N GLY A 153 -7.67 9.97 -6.42
CA GLY A 153 -7.56 11.26 -7.08
C GLY A 153 -8.91 11.74 -7.58
N SER A 154 -8.90 12.53 -8.64
CA SER A 154 -10.09 13.06 -9.29
C SER A 154 -11.12 11.99 -9.68
N ASN A 155 -12.41 12.35 -9.70
CA ASN A 155 -13.49 11.49 -10.23
C ASN A 155 -13.18 11.01 -11.66
N LYS A 156 -12.52 11.86 -12.46
CA LYS A 156 -12.06 11.51 -13.80
C LYS A 156 -11.09 10.32 -13.78
N LEU A 157 -10.09 10.31 -12.89
CA LEU A 157 -9.17 9.19 -12.73
C LEU A 157 -9.92 7.91 -12.35
N VAL A 158 -10.86 8.02 -11.40
CA VAL A 158 -11.67 6.87 -10.94
C VAL A 158 -12.49 6.29 -12.10
N SER A 159 -13.24 7.11 -12.84
CA SER A 159 -14.04 6.65 -13.97
C SER A 159 -13.19 6.05 -15.09
N GLN A 160 -12.07 6.70 -15.45
CA GLN A 160 -11.16 6.19 -16.47
C GLN A 160 -10.60 4.80 -16.14
N ILE A 161 -10.24 4.57 -14.86
CA ILE A 161 -9.74 3.26 -14.43
C ILE A 161 -10.87 2.24 -14.44
N LYS A 162 -12.07 2.58 -13.93
CA LYS A 162 -13.24 1.69 -13.93
C LYS A 162 -13.64 1.24 -15.33
N GLU A 163 -13.54 2.12 -16.32
CA GLU A 163 -13.86 1.81 -17.72
C GLU A 163 -12.78 0.95 -18.42
N ALA A 164 -11.55 0.97 -17.92
CA ALA A 164 -10.39 0.37 -18.59
C ALA A 164 -9.99 -1.02 -18.07
N THR A 165 -10.62 -1.53 -17.02
CA THR A 165 -10.22 -2.78 -16.35
C THR A 165 -11.39 -3.68 -15.97
N LYS A 166 -11.13 -4.99 -15.91
CA LYS A 166 -12.03 -5.98 -15.29
C LYS A 166 -11.68 -6.26 -13.83
N ILE A 167 -10.51 -5.81 -13.37
CA ILE A 167 -10.06 -5.96 -11.99
C ILE A 167 -11.06 -5.22 -11.07
N PRO A 168 -11.45 -5.79 -9.92
CA PRO A 168 -12.28 -5.07 -8.96
C PRO A 168 -11.68 -3.71 -8.59
N VAL A 169 -12.50 -2.65 -8.63
CA VAL A 169 -12.07 -1.28 -8.35
C VAL A 169 -12.71 -0.76 -7.06
N LEU A 170 -11.87 -0.41 -6.07
CA LEU A 170 -12.31 0.23 -4.84
C LEU A 170 -12.06 1.74 -4.95
N GLY A 171 -13.13 2.48 -5.22
CA GLY A 171 -13.10 3.93 -5.28
C GLY A 171 -14.50 4.52 -5.12
N HIS A 172 -14.62 5.53 -4.26
CA HIS A 172 -15.85 6.29 -4.13
C HIS A 172 -15.91 7.26 -5.30
N SER A 173 -16.78 6.98 -6.27
CA SER A 173 -17.28 8.01 -7.17
C SER A 173 -18.28 8.82 -6.34
N GLY A 174 -17.89 10.02 -5.91
CA GLY A 174 -18.85 10.95 -5.32
C GLY A 174 -19.94 11.20 -6.34
N MET A 175 -21.17 10.78 -6.02
CA MET A 175 -22.37 11.41 -6.57
C MET A 175 -22.46 12.84 -6.02
#